data_AF-A0A857VB46-F1
#
_entry.id   AF-A0A857VB46-F1
#
_cell.length_a   1.000
_cell.length_b   1.000
_cell.length_c   1.000
_cell.angle_alpha   90.00
_cell.angle_beta   90.00
_cell.angle_gamma   90.00
#
_symmetry.space_group_name_H-M   'P 1'
#
loop_
_entity.id
_entity.type
_entity.pdbx_description
1 polymer ?
#
loop_
_entity_poly.entity_id
_entity_poly.type
_entity_poly.pdbx_seq_one_letter_code
_entity_poly.pdbx_strand_id
1 'polypeptide(L)'
;MKEITRIHLAKMPFSVEVDAKKSLDKYLSSIQKNMNAESEAMREIEARMVELLEERGVTGERVVTAEDVDALKQQLGDPTSFIDEDKVADDEQGPTVPMRERKLFRDTNNQIIGGVCSGLAAYVNIDTVWVRLGFIVLTIVSFGAMILLYIAMWLITPPARTAAERVQMKGVPVTLEAIKAESANTAVYQSHRDKAVLAVLRVIGGMLAISAAVLATVGMIVAGYQILLYSGVLNLYEKISIGAIFFAGICFVVFCLMVLRLIFAGRVTKRSWAKLGIIVAVGLSTFIAGVTGYGMSFRLFGNYEKSTVTTKQDASLVKGVTDLTVNGKNTNLNYIVAPGEPRAELKYNTSLTKGVPRVQITRNGNNLNVNVSAEKSEMCFGYCPEQTTLTVYGPELHSLTAESGSLVYRTLGQKALNITAKDQSEVLLEGSQVIEDLVAKAESAFVRTSEANVKNVELTADNQSRVSLGKIGRLNLTAPTTCANSGKLDVSVAAAQTILINGAEWKGESQNTPCMNFVRKSSDN
;
A
#
# COMPACT_ATOMS: atom_id res chain seq x y z
N MET A 1 -33.30 79.62 -20.10
CA MET A 1 -32.72 78.35 -20.59
C MET A 1 -31.42 78.18 -19.86
N LYS A 2 -31.28 77.15 -19.01
CA LYS A 2 -30.04 76.94 -18.23
C LYS A 2 -29.01 76.25 -19.12
N GLU A 3 -27.75 76.70 -19.02
CA GLU A 3 -26.64 76.17 -19.81
C GLU A 3 -26.23 74.79 -19.27
N ILE A 4 -25.99 73.83 -20.17
CA ILE A 4 -25.70 72.42 -19.84
C ILE A 4 -24.31 72.07 -20.34
N THR A 5 -23.51 71.41 -19.50
CA THR A 5 -22.16 70.92 -19.81
C THR A 5 -22.03 69.44 -19.50
N ARG A 6 -21.23 68.71 -20.29
CA ARG A 6 -20.92 67.30 -20.01
C ARG A 6 -19.75 67.16 -19.05
N ILE A 7 -19.88 66.26 -18.07
CA ILE A 7 -18.81 65.85 -17.15
C ILE A 7 -18.69 64.32 -17.13
N HIS A 8 -17.61 63.82 -16.53
CA HIS A 8 -17.44 62.39 -16.25
C HIS A 8 -17.30 62.18 -14.75
N LEU A 9 -18.09 61.26 -14.19
CA LEU A 9 -17.99 60.81 -12.80
C LEU A 9 -17.72 59.31 -12.82
N ALA A 10 -16.63 58.84 -12.20
CA ALA A 10 -16.23 57.43 -12.23
C ALA A 10 -16.19 56.81 -13.65
N LYS A 11 -15.79 57.62 -14.65
CA LYS A 11 -15.77 57.30 -16.10
C LYS A 11 -17.14 57.16 -16.78
N MET A 12 -18.23 57.55 -16.13
CA MET A 12 -19.57 57.61 -16.75
C MET A 12 -19.92 59.05 -17.16
N PRO A 13 -20.42 59.28 -18.39
CA PRO A 13 -20.75 60.63 -18.87
C PRO A 13 -22.10 61.10 -18.32
N PHE A 14 -22.14 62.34 -17.81
CA PHE A 14 -23.36 63.01 -17.35
C PHE A 14 -23.52 64.38 -18.00
N SER A 15 -24.76 64.77 -18.30
CA SER A 15 -25.10 66.15 -18.67
C SER A 15 -25.52 66.91 -17.41
N VAL A 16 -24.93 68.06 -17.14
CA VAL A 16 -25.07 68.78 -15.85
C VAL A 16 -25.29 70.27 -16.10
N GLU A 17 -26.20 70.90 -15.35
CA GLU A 17 -26.35 72.35 -15.37
C GLU A 17 -25.05 73.04 -14.93
N VAL A 18 -24.66 74.16 -15.56
CA VAL A 18 -23.39 74.86 -15.25
C VAL A 18 -23.28 75.21 -13.75
N ASP A 19 -24.38 75.60 -13.11
CA ASP A 19 -24.41 75.92 -11.68
C ASP A 19 -24.23 74.67 -10.81
N ALA A 20 -24.84 73.55 -11.20
CA ALA A 20 -24.71 72.26 -10.53
C ALA A 20 -23.27 71.71 -10.66
N LYS A 21 -22.66 71.86 -11.85
CA LYS A 21 -21.26 71.49 -12.08
C LYS A 21 -20.32 72.25 -11.15
N LYS A 22 -20.47 73.58 -11.07
CA LYS A 22 -19.63 74.42 -10.19
C LYS A 22 -19.75 74.02 -8.72
N SER A 23 -20.96 73.67 -8.29
CA SER A 23 -21.26 73.19 -6.94
C SER A 23 -20.61 71.82 -6.65
N LEU A 24 -20.65 70.91 -7.62
CA LEU A 24 -20.08 69.57 -7.54
C LEU A 24 -18.55 69.57 -7.59
N ASP A 25 -17.93 70.35 -8.49
CA ASP A 25 -16.47 70.49 -8.61
C ASP A 25 -15.88 71.06 -7.32
N LYS A 26 -16.57 72.03 -6.70
CA LYS A 26 -16.18 72.60 -5.39
C LYS A 26 -16.23 71.53 -4.29
N TYR A 27 -17.25 70.69 -4.30
CA TYR A 27 -17.42 69.61 -3.34
C TYR A 27 -16.34 68.53 -3.49
N LEU A 28 -16.10 68.02 -4.70
CA LEU A 28 -15.05 67.05 -5.01
C LEU A 28 -13.65 67.58 -4.65
N SER A 29 -13.37 68.85 -4.98
CA SER A 29 -12.09 69.49 -4.64
C SER A 29 -11.89 69.62 -3.14
N SER A 30 -12.97 69.86 -2.38
CA SER A 30 -12.91 69.92 -0.91
C SER A 30 -12.65 68.54 -0.29
N ILE A 31 -13.25 67.47 -0.82
CA ILE A 31 -12.97 66.09 -0.39
C ILE A 31 -11.50 65.74 -0.65
N GLN A 32 -11.01 66.01 -1.86
CA GLN A 32 -9.62 65.71 -2.23
C GLN A 32 -8.61 66.45 -1.34
N LYS A 33 -8.88 67.72 -1.04
CA LYS A 33 -8.00 68.57 -0.23
C LYS A 33 -8.06 68.24 1.27
N ASN A 34 -9.26 68.08 1.82
CA ASN A 34 -9.45 67.97 3.27
C ASN A 34 -9.21 66.54 3.78
N MET A 35 -9.50 65.51 2.98
CA MET A 35 -9.37 64.12 3.42
C MET A 35 -8.05 63.46 3.01
N ASN A 36 -7.15 64.19 2.33
CA ASN A 36 -5.91 63.67 1.75
C ASN A 36 -6.17 62.40 0.92
N ALA A 37 -7.29 62.39 0.18
CA ALA A 37 -7.81 61.20 -0.48
C ALA A 37 -6.93 60.80 -1.66
N GLU A 38 -6.37 59.58 -1.61
CA GLU A 38 -5.62 59.00 -2.74
C GLU A 38 -6.53 58.80 -3.96
N SER A 39 -5.91 58.69 -5.14
CA SER A 39 -6.64 58.57 -6.43
C SER A 39 -7.64 57.41 -6.49
N GLU A 40 -7.41 56.33 -5.73
CA GLU A 40 -8.33 55.19 -5.63
C GLU A 40 -9.55 55.50 -4.77
N ALA A 41 -9.37 56.17 -3.62
CA ALA A 41 -10.47 56.61 -2.77
C ALA A 41 -11.38 57.62 -3.47
N MET A 42 -10.81 58.57 -4.23
CA MET A 42 -11.61 59.49 -5.05
C MET A 42 -12.46 58.76 -6.09
N ARG A 43 -11.93 57.70 -6.70
CA ARG A 43 -12.68 56.90 -7.68
C ARG A 43 -13.86 56.16 -7.06
N GLU A 44 -13.73 55.69 -5.82
CA GLU A 44 -14.84 55.05 -5.09
C GLU A 44 -15.91 56.05 -4.67
N ILE A 45 -15.50 57.24 -4.25
CA ILE A 45 -16.39 58.33 -3.86
C ILE A 45 -17.21 58.82 -5.07
N GLU A 46 -16.58 58.98 -6.24
CA GLU A 46 -17.28 59.28 -7.49
C GLU A 46 -18.25 58.16 -7.90
N ALA A 47 -17.87 56.89 -7.74
CA ALA A 47 -18.75 55.77 -8.07
C ALA A 47 -20.00 55.77 -7.19
N ARG A 48 -19.85 56.08 -5.89
CA ARG A 48 -20.98 56.22 -4.96
C ARG A 48 -21.88 57.39 -5.34
N MET A 49 -21.32 58.51 -5.78
CA MET A 49 -22.14 59.64 -6.28
C MET A 49 -22.99 59.23 -7.48
N VAL A 50 -22.45 58.43 -8.40
CA VAL A 50 -23.23 57.92 -9.53
C VAL A 50 -24.39 57.05 -9.06
N GLU A 51 -24.15 56.10 -8.14
CA GLU A 51 -25.23 55.27 -7.58
C GLU A 51 -26.37 56.11 -6.98
N LEU A 52 -26.04 57.17 -6.24
CA LEU A 52 -27.02 58.06 -5.63
C LEU A 52 -27.80 58.90 -6.66
N LEU A 53 -27.15 59.31 -7.76
CA LEU A 53 -27.81 59.96 -8.89
C LEU A 53 -28.79 59.00 -9.60
N GLU A 54 -28.39 57.74 -9.76
CA GLU A 54 -29.26 56.70 -10.34
C GLU A 54 -30.47 56.39 -9.46
N GLU A 55 -30.31 56.35 -8.12
CA GLU A 55 -31.41 56.18 -7.16
C GLU A 55 -32.47 57.31 -7.27
N ARG A 56 -32.08 58.52 -7.69
CA ARG A 56 -32.98 59.65 -7.97
C ARG A 56 -33.54 59.65 -9.41
N GLY A 57 -33.26 58.61 -10.18
CA GLY A 57 -33.69 58.47 -11.57
C GLY A 57 -32.94 59.38 -12.53
N VAL A 58 -31.69 59.76 -12.22
CA VAL A 58 -30.80 60.50 -13.12
C VAL A 58 -29.95 59.49 -13.90
N THR A 59 -30.55 58.93 -14.95
CA THR A 59 -29.91 57.98 -15.88
C THR A 59 -30.06 58.46 -17.33
N GLY A 60 -29.02 58.26 -18.15
CA GLY A 60 -29.05 58.59 -19.58
C GLY A 60 -29.03 60.09 -19.90
N GLU A 61 -30.05 60.59 -20.61
CA GLU A 61 -30.13 61.98 -21.12
C GLU A 61 -30.62 63.02 -20.09
N ARG A 62 -30.99 62.58 -18.88
CA ARG A 62 -31.46 63.50 -17.84
C ARG A 62 -30.32 64.37 -17.32
N VAL A 63 -30.58 65.67 -17.24
CA VAL A 63 -29.60 66.67 -16.79
C VAL A 63 -29.57 66.70 -15.26
N VAL A 64 -28.37 66.59 -14.67
CA VAL A 64 -28.14 66.75 -13.23
C VAL A 64 -28.39 68.22 -12.85
N THR A 65 -29.31 68.45 -11.93
CA THR A 65 -29.70 69.80 -11.45
C THR A 65 -29.02 70.16 -10.13
N ALA A 66 -29.11 71.42 -9.71
CA ALA A 66 -28.59 71.85 -8.41
C ALA A 66 -29.23 71.09 -7.23
N GLU A 67 -30.52 70.76 -7.32
CA GLU A 67 -31.24 69.99 -6.30
C GLU A 67 -30.69 68.56 -6.15
N ASP A 68 -30.29 67.93 -7.26
CA ASP A 68 -29.67 66.60 -7.24
C ASP A 68 -28.30 66.64 -6.55
N VAL A 69 -27.52 67.70 -6.78
CA VAL A 69 -26.22 67.91 -6.12
C VAL A 69 -26.38 68.19 -4.63
N ASP A 70 -27.39 68.95 -4.22
CA ASP A 70 -27.63 69.22 -2.80
C ASP A 70 -28.13 67.97 -2.06
N ALA A 71 -28.95 67.13 -2.71
CA ALA A 71 -29.34 65.82 -2.18
C ALA A 71 -28.13 64.86 -2.03
N LEU A 72 -27.20 64.86 -3.00
CA LEU A 72 -25.95 64.10 -2.90
C LEU A 72 -25.14 64.52 -1.66
N LYS A 73 -24.96 65.83 -1.45
CA LYS A 73 -24.23 66.36 -0.29
C LYS A 73 -24.90 65.99 1.03
N GLN A 74 -26.23 66.02 1.08
CA GLN A 74 -26.98 65.67 2.29
C GLN A 74 -26.77 64.21 2.69
N GLN A 75 -26.63 63.30 1.71
CA GLN A 75 -26.39 61.88 1.99
C GLN A 75 -24.92 61.52 2.24
N LEU A 76 -23.98 62.22 1.60
CA LEU A 76 -22.54 61.98 1.75
C LEU A 76 -21.91 62.72 2.95
N GLY A 77 -22.56 63.77 3.45
CA GLY A 77 -22.07 64.61 4.55
C GLY A 77 -21.24 65.81 4.10
N ASP A 78 -20.83 66.65 5.04
CA ASP A 78 -20.04 67.86 4.74
C ASP A 78 -18.52 67.58 4.84
N PRO A 79 -17.73 67.73 3.75
CA PRO A 79 -16.29 67.46 3.74
C PRO A 79 -15.49 68.35 4.70
N THR A 80 -16.07 69.45 5.18
CA THR A 80 -15.45 70.37 6.14
C THR A 80 -15.67 70.01 7.61
N SER A 81 -16.66 69.17 7.95
CA SER A 81 -16.91 68.77 9.34
C SER A 81 -15.90 67.78 9.91
N PHE A 82 -14.87 67.41 9.13
CA PHE A 82 -13.88 66.39 9.47
C PHE A 82 -12.46 66.95 9.71
N ILE A 83 -12.32 68.28 9.73
CA ILE A 83 -11.02 68.95 9.95
C ILE A 83 -10.74 69.17 11.45
N ASP A 84 -11.76 69.10 12.29
CA ASP A 84 -11.59 69.22 13.74
C ASP A 84 -11.29 67.85 14.36
N GLU A 85 -10.03 67.45 14.31
CA GLU A 85 -9.48 66.64 15.41
C GLU A 85 -9.57 67.51 16.68
N ASP A 86 -10.23 66.98 17.72
CA ASP A 86 -10.44 67.58 19.05
C ASP A 86 -11.63 68.53 19.28
N LYS A 87 -12.88 68.12 18.99
CA LYS A 87 -14.05 68.42 19.86
C LYS A 87 -15.11 67.33 19.80
N VAL A 88 -15.20 66.52 20.86
CA VAL A 88 -16.46 65.88 21.24
C VAL A 88 -17.36 67.00 21.77
N ALA A 89 -18.15 67.61 20.90
CA ALA A 89 -19.33 68.36 21.31
C ALA A 89 -20.46 67.34 21.46
N ASP A 90 -20.85 67.14 22.70
CA ASP A 90 -22.07 66.46 23.12
C ASP A 90 -23.25 67.29 22.60
N ASP A 91 -23.75 66.95 21.40
CA ASP A 91 -25.02 67.45 20.90
C ASP A 91 -25.81 66.25 20.38
N GLU A 92 -26.76 65.82 21.22
CA GLU A 92 -27.78 64.86 20.89
C GLU A 92 -28.63 65.38 19.72
N GLN A 93 -28.88 64.50 18.75
CA GLN A 93 -29.75 64.67 17.55
C GLN A 93 -29.04 65.02 16.24
N GLY A 94 -28.12 64.15 15.80
CA GLY A 94 -27.95 63.91 14.37
C GLY A 94 -29.19 63.22 13.79
N PRO A 95 -29.54 63.44 12.50
CA PRO A 95 -30.70 62.80 11.90
C PRO A 95 -30.56 61.28 12.04
N THR A 96 -31.59 60.60 12.55
CA THR A 96 -31.65 59.13 12.58
C THR A 96 -31.57 58.62 11.15
N VAL A 97 -30.34 58.38 10.66
CA VAL A 97 -30.11 57.78 9.37
C VAL A 97 -30.72 56.38 9.47
N PRO A 98 -31.73 56.03 8.66
CA PRO A 98 -32.37 54.74 8.76
C PRO A 98 -31.31 53.66 8.57
N MET A 99 -31.24 52.72 9.52
CA MET A 99 -30.34 51.57 9.46
C MET A 99 -30.67 50.80 8.18
N ARG A 100 -29.86 50.98 7.13
CA ARG A 100 -30.09 50.39 5.82
C ARG A 100 -30.04 48.88 5.95
N GLU A 101 -30.96 48.17 5.29
CA GLU A 101 -31.07 46.71 5.37
C GLU A 101 -29.70 46.05 5.15
N ARG A 102 -29.26 45.23 6.11
CA ARG A 102 -28.05 44.42 5.95
C ARG A 102 -28.26 43.51 4.75
N LYS A 103 -27.36 43.59 3.78
CA LYS A 103 -27.37 42.72 2.61
C LYS A 103 -26.19 41.77 2.68
N LEU A 104 -26.46 40.49 2.44
CA LEU A 104 -25.42 39.46 2.46
C LEU A 104 -24.60 39.57 1.18
N PHE A 105 -23.33 39.91 1.33
CA PHE A 105 -22.33 39.87 0.26
C PHE A 105 -21.21 38.91 0.65
N ARG A 106 -20.54 38.32 -0.35
CA ARG A 106 -19.27 37.62 -0.11
C ARG A 106 -18.12 38.61 -0.10
N ASP A 107 -17.29 38.55 0.94
CA ASP A 107 -16.16 39.46 1.12
C ASP A 107 -14.95 38.97 0.34
N THR A 108 -14.55 39.74 -0.68
CA THR A 108 -13.41 39.44 -1.56
C THR A 108 -12.06 39.87 -0.99
N ASN A 109 -12.02 40.74 0.01
CA ASN A 109 -10.76 41.21 0.61
C ASN A 109 -10.24 40.19 1.64
N ASN A 110 -11.12 39.64 2.46
CA ASN A 110 -10.78 38.59 3.44
C ASN A 110 -11.14 37.17 2.96
N GLN A 111 -11.04 36.91 1.65
CA GLN A 111 -11.36 35.60 1.07
C GLN A 111 -10.19 34.60 1.18
N ILE A 112 -10.47 33.39 1.68
CA ILE A 112 -9.57 32.23 1.50
C ILE A 112 -10.06 31.40 0.31
N ILE A 113 -11.30 30.92 0.36
CA ILE A 113 -11.98 30.19 -0.70
C ILE A 113 -13.29 30.93 -0.98
N GLY A 114 -13.45 31.63 -2.11
CA GLY A 114 -14.73 32.24 -2.52
C GLY A 114 -15.29 33.42 -1.69
N GLY A 115 -14.83 33.66 -0.46
CA GLY A 115 -15.23 34.81 0.38
C GLY A 115 -16.55 34.65 1.14
N VAL A 116 -17.11 33.44 1.15
CA VAL A 116 -18.45 33.16 1.71
C VAL A 116 -18.43 33.18 3.24
N CYS A 117 -17.48 32.49 3.89
CA CYS A 117 -17.38 32.51 5.35
C CYS A 117 -17.07 33.91 5.90
N SER A 118 -16.24 34.70 5.20
CA SER A 118 -15.91 36.07 5.61
C SER A 118 -17.10 37.01 5.44
N GLY A 119 -17.85 36.87 4.35
CA GLY A 119 -19.09 37.62 4.13
C GLY A 119 -20.20 37.28 5.12
N LEU A 120 -20.38 35.99 5.41
CA LEU A 120 -21.34 35.53 6.41
C LEU A 120 -20.99 36.07 7.80
N ALA A 121 -19.71 35.96 8.19
CA ALA A 121 -19.20 36.49 9.45
C ALA A 121 -19.41 38.01 9.59
N ALA A 122 -19.18 38.78 8.52
CA ALA A 122 -19.44 40.23 8.51
C ALA A 122 -20.94 40.55 8.67
N TYR A 123 -21.81 39.76 8.04
CA TYR A 123 -23.27 39.93 8.14
C TYR A 123 -23.81 39.62 9.54
N VAL A 124 -23.32 38.54 10.16
CA VAL A 124 -23.73 38.12 11.52
C VAL A 124 -22.94 38.81 12.64
N ASN A 125 -21.92 39.60 12.30
CA ASN A 125 -21.02 40.28 13.24
C ASN A 125 -20.32 39.31 14.22
N ILE A 126 -19.76 38.23 13.68
CA ILE A 126 -18.96 37.21 14.41
C ILE A 126 -17.56 37.14 13.78
N ASP A 127 -16.54 36.73 14.54
CA ASP A 127 -15.21 36.50 13.99
C ASP A 127 -15.25 35.39 12.89
N THR A 128 -14.68 35.73 11.74
CA THR A 128 -14.49 34.85 10.58
C THR A 128 -13.85 33.50 10.93
N VAL A 129 -12.99 33.43 11.96
CA VAL A 129 -12.31 32.20 12.38
C VAL A 129 -13.31 31.16 12.88
N TRP A 130 -14.30 31.56 13.69
CA TRP A 130 -15.33 30.65 14.21
C TRP A 130 -16.23 30.11 13.12
N VAL A 131 -16.63 30.97 12.17
CA VAL A 131 -17.43 30.55 11.02
C VAL A 131 -16.67 29.52 10.18
N ARG A 132 -15.36 29.73 9.95
CA ARG A 132 -14.50 28.77 9.23
C ARG A 132 -14.38 27.44 9.97
N LEU A 133 -14.15 27.46 11.28
CA LEU A 133 -14.03 26.23 12.09
C LEU A 133 -15.33 25.43 12.07
N GLY A 134 -16.48 26.11 12.21
CA GLY A 134 -17.80 25.48 12.10
C GLY A 134 -17.99 24.77 10.76
N PHE A 135 -17.68 25.42 9.64
CA PHE A 135 -17.77 24.80 8.31
C PHE A 135 -16.86 23.58 8.16
N ILE A 136 -15.63 23.61 8.70
CA ILE A 136 -14.71 22.46 8.67
C ILE A 136 -15.28 21.29 9.46
N VAL A 137 -15.73 21.53 10.69
CA VAL A 137 -16.32 20.48 11.55
C VAL A 137 -17.57 19.89 10.89
N LEU A 138 -18.49 20.73 10.41
CA LEU A 138 -19.70 20.27 9.72
C LEU A 138 -19.36 19.50 8.44
N THR A 139 -18.30 19.85 7.72
CA THR A 139 -17.84 19.11 6.53
C THR A 139 -17.38 17.70 6.88
N ILE A 140 -16.66 17.54 8.00
CA ILE A 140 -16.21 16.23 8.49
C ILE A 140 -17.41 15.39 8.95
N VAL A 141 -18.32 15.98 9.73
CA VAL A 141 -19.51 15.28 10.27
C VAL A 141 -20.49 14.87 9.15
N SER A 142 -20.62 15.70 8.12
CA SER A 142 -21.56 15.48 7.01
C SER A 142 -20.99 14.66 5.84
N PHE A 143 -19.82 14.02 6.00
CA PHE A 143 -19.14 13.28 4.94
C PHE A 143 -18.98 14.07 3.62
N GLY A 144 -18.71 15.37 3.73
CA GLY A 144 -18.49 16.24 2.57
C GLY A 144 -19.75 16.90 1.98
N ALA A 145 -20.96 16.60 2.48
CA ALA A 145 -22.19 17.25 1.97
C ALA A 145 -22.16 18.78 2.15
N MET A 146 -21.52 19.29 3.20
CA MET A 146 -21.33 20.73 3.38
C MET A 146 -20.50 21.42 2.30
N ILE A 147 -19.65 20.68 1.57
CA ILE A 147 -18.90 21.26 0.45
C ILE A 147 -19.86 21.68 -0.66
N LEU A 148 -20.91 20.89 -0.91
CA LEU A 148 -21.95 21.22 -1.89
C LEU A 148 -22.76 22.45 -1.44
N LEU A 149 -23.10 22.53 -0.14
CA LEU A 149 -23.76 23.72 0.40
C LEU A 149 -22.87 24.97 0.25
N TYR A 150 -21.57 24.84 0.51
CA TYR A 150 -20.61 25.92 0.35
C TYR A 150 -20.56 26.42 -1.10
N ILE A 151 -20.53 25.51 -2.07
CA ILE A 151 -20.54 25.83 -3.51
C ILE A 151 -21.87 26.51 -3.90
N ALA A 152 -23.00 26.00 -3.41
CA ALA A 152 -24.30 26.62 -3.65
C ALA A 152 -24.36 28.06 -3.10
N MET A 153 -23.90 28.27 -1.87
CA MET A 153 -23.83 29.60 -1.27
C MET A 153 -22.84 30.52 -2.02
N TRP A 154 -21.74 29.98 -2.53
CA TRP A 154 -20.79 30.73 -3.35
C TRP A 154 -21.39 31.21 -4.68
N LEU A 155 -22.28 30.42 -5.30
CA LEU A 155 -22.98 30.79 -6.52
C LEU A 155 -24.08 31.83 -6.27
N ILE A 156 -24.81 31.69 -5.17
CA ILE A 156 -25.96 32.55 -4.83
C ILE A 156 -25.52 33.92 -4.29
N THR A 157 -24.43 33.99 -3.52
CA THR A 157 -24.00 35.23 -2.85
C THR A 157 -23.20 36.15 -3.78
N PRO A 158 -23.65 37.40 -4.01
CA PRO A 158 -22.93 38.34 -4.87
C PRO A 158 -21.62 38.83 -4.20
N PRO A 159 -20.54 39.05 -4.97
CA PRO A 159 -19.29 39.64 -4.46
C PRO A 159 -19.43 41.13 -4.14
N ALA A 160 -18.93 41.55 -2.97
CA ALA A 160 -18.74 42.97 -2.65
C ALA A 160 -17.53 43.54 -3.41
N ARG A 161 -17.80 44.33 -4.46
CA ARG A 161 -16.79 44.93 -5.34
C ARG A 161 -16.35 46.31 -4.88
N THR A 162 -17.22 47.08 -4.24
CA THR A 162 -16.92 48.44 -3.77
C THR A 162 -16.73 48.48 -2.25
N ALA A 163 -15.97 49.45 -1.74
CA ALA A 163 -15.86 49.68 -0.29
C ALA A 163 -17.23 50.01 0.34
N ALA A 164 -18.11 50.70 -0.40
CA ALA A 164 -19.49 50.97 0.02
C ALA A 164 -20.30 49.69 0.30
N GLU A 165 -20.24 48.68 -0.58
CA GLU A 165 -20.89 47.38 -0.39
C GLU A 165 -20.32 46.61 0.82
N ARG A 166 -19.03 46.77 1.11
CA ARG A 166 -18.36 46.14 2.27
C ARG A 166 -18.73 46.78 3.61
N VAL A 167 -18.93 48.09 3.62
CA VAL A 167 -19.47 48.80 4.80
C VAL A 167 -20.94 48.42 4.99
N GLN A 168 -21.69 48.28 3.89
CA GLN A 168 -23.10 47.87 3.92
C GLN A 168 -23.31 46.46 4.48
N MET A 169 -22.45 45.48 4.19
CA MET A 169 -22.57 44.12 4.78
C MET A 169 -22.38 44.11 6.30
N LYS A 170 -21.62 45.06 6.86
CA LYS A 170 -21.39 45.22 8.31
C LYS A 170 -22.55 45.95 9.01
N GLY A 171 -23.50 46.51 8.25
CA GLY A 171 -24.65 47.26 8.78
C GLY A 171 -24.30 48.65 9.31
N VAL A 172 -23.18 49.24 8.86
CA VAL A 172 -22.72 50.59 9.21
C VAL A 172 -23.18 51.56 8.12
N PRO A 173 -23.56 52.82 8.43
CA PRO A 173 -23.90 53.81 7.41
C PRO A 173 -22.72 54.04 6.45
N VAL A 174 -23.01 54.12 5.15
CA VAL A 174 -22.02 54.31 4.09
C VAL A 174 -21.59 55.79 4.07
N THR A 175 -20.76 56.18 5.04
CA THR A 175 -20.15 57.52 5.14
C THR A 175 -18.75 57.52 4.52
N LEU A 176 -18.25 58.72 4.19
CA LEU A 176 -16.91 58.89 3.61
C LEU A 176 -15.80 58.36 4.54
N GLU A 177 -15.97 58.48 5.86
CA GLU A 177 -15.04 57.93 6.86
C GLU A 177 -15.03 56.41 6.86
N ALA A 178 -16.20 55.77 6.80
CA ALA A 178 -16.31 54.32 6.79
C ALA A 178 -15.69 53.72 5.51
N ILE A 179 -15.87 54.39 4.37
CA ILE A 179 -15.24 54.01 3.09
C ILE A 179 -13.71 54.13 3.17
N LYS A 180 -13.20 55.24 3.70
CA LYS A 180 -11.75 55.48 3.86
C LYS A 180 -11.10 54.49 4.85
N ALA A 181 -11.78 54.20 5.96
CA ALA A 181 -11.31 53.24 6.94
C ALA A 181 -11.26 51.80 6.39
N GLU A 182 -12.24 51.42 5.57
CA GLU A 182 -12.27 50.09 4.94
C GLU A 182 -11.18 49.94 3.87
N SER A 183 -10.95 50.97 3.05
CA SER A 183 -9.94 50.94 1.98
C SER A 183 -8.51 50.89 2.54
N ALA A 184 -8.21 51.63 3.61
CA ALA A 184 -6.91 51.61 4.30
C ALA A 184 -6.55 50.22 4.87
N ASN A 185 -7.55 49.43 5.25
CA ASN A 185 -7.35 48.10 5.84
C ASN A 185 -7.07 46.99 4.81
N THR A 186 -7.17 47.28 3.50
CA THR A 186 -6.99 46.29 2.42
C THR A 186 -5.63 45.58 2.49
N ALA A 187 -4.53 46.31 2.77
CA ALA A 187 -3.19 45.72 2.90
C ALA A 187 -3.06 44.79 4.13
N VAL A 188 -3.74 45.12 5.23
CA VAL A 188 -3.77 44.30 6.45
C VAL A 188 -4.54 42.99 6.22
N TYR A 189 -5.63 43.04 5.47
CA TYR A 189 -6.38 41.86 5.05
C TYR A 189 -5.54 40.91 4.20
N GLN A 190 -4.73 41.44 3.28
CA GLN A 190 -3.88 40.63 2.42
C GLN A 190 -2.82 39.85 3.22
N SER A 191 -2.19 40.47 4.22
CA SER A 191 -1.25 39.80 5.12
C SER A 191 -1.92 38.70 5.97
N HIS A 192 -3.14 38.93 6.47
CA HIS A 192 -3.90 37.93 7.21
C HIS A 192 -4.33 36.76 6.34
N ARG A 193 -4.72 37.04 5.08
CA ARG A 193 -5.07 36.03 4.09
C ARG A 193 -3.91 35.07 3.83
N ASP A 194 -2.70 35.58 3.60
CA ASP A 194 -1.51 34.74 3.33
C ASP A 194 -1.19 33.81 4.51
N LYS A 195 -1.26 34.32 5.74
CA LYS A 195 -1.07 33.52 6.96
C LYS A 195 -2.16 32.44 7.10
N ALA A 196 -3.40 32.78 6.81
CA ALA A 196 -4.53 31.86 6.93
C ALA A 196 -4.52 30.78 5.83
N VAL A 197 -4.19 31.13 4.59
CA VAL A 197 -3.98 30.18 3.49
C VAL A 197 -2.85 29.21 3.83
N LEU A 198 -1.72 29.71 4.34
CA LEU A 198 -0.61 28.88 4.78
C LEU A 198 -1.00 27.95 5.93
N ALA A 199 -1.82 28.41 6.87
CA ALA A 199 -2.34 27.57 7.97
C ALA A 199 -3.22 26.44 7.43
N VAL A 200 -4.13 26.73 6.49
CA VAL A 200 -5.00 25.72 5.86
C VAL A 200 -4.16 24.69 5.08
N LEU A 201 -3.20 25.13 4.28
CA LEU A 201 -2.28 24.25 3.55
C LEU A 201 -1.49 23.33 4.50
N ARG A 202 -1.06 23.84 5.65
CA ARG A 202 -0.37 23.03 6.66
C ARG A 202 -1.29 21.96 7.26
N VAL A 203 -2.54 22.30 7.57
CA VAL A 203 -3.50 21.34 8.12
C VAL A 203 -3.83 20.24 7.10
N ILE A 204 -4.11 20.62 5.85
CA ILE A 204 -4.40 19.65 4.78
C ILE A 204 -3.18 18.77 4.50
N GLY A 205 -2.00 19.35 4.33
CA GLY A 205 -0.76 18.60 4.10
C GLY A 205 -0.42 17.68 5.26
N GLY A 206 -0.67 18.11 6.50
CA GLY A 206 -0.50 17.29 7.69
C GLY A 206 -1.46 16.09 7.73
N MET A 207 -2.75 16.30 7.45
CA MET A 207 -3.74 15.22 7.38
C MET A 207 -3.38 14.19 6.30
N LEU A 208 -2.96 14.63 5.12
CA LEU A 208 -2.51 13.74 4.04
C LEU A 208 -1.27 12.93 4.41
N ALA A 209 -0.29 13.54 5.09
CA ALA A 209 0.90 12.84 5.54
C ALA A 209 0.56 11.76 6.60
N ILE A 210 -0.36 12.07 7.52
CA ILE A 210 -0.83 11.12 8.55
C ILE A 210 -1.60 9.97 7.90
N SER A 211 -2.55 10.26 7.00
CA SER A 211 -3.34 9.21 6.35
C SER A 211 -2.44 8.27 5.53
N ALA A 212 -1.47 8.81 4.79
CA ALA A 212 -0.48 8.01 4.07
C ALA A 212 0.36 7.12 5.01
N ALA A 213 0.81 7.64 6.16
CA ALA A 213 1.56 6.88 7.14
C ALA A 213 0.73 5.74 7.75
N VAL A 214 -0.54 6.01 8.10
CA VAL A 214 -1.46 5.01 8.65
C VAL A 214 -1.74 3.91 7.62
N LEU A 215 -2.08 4.27 6.38
CA LEU A 215 -2.32 3.29 5.30
C LEU A 215 -1.09 2.42 5.04
N ALA A 216 0.10 3.00 4.99
CA ALA A 216 1.34 2.25 4.84
C ALA A 216 1.57 1.28 6.01
N THR A 217 1.26 1.70 7.24
CA THR A 217 1.42 0.88 8.44
C THR A 217 0.42 -0.28 8.45
N VAL A 218 -0.85 -0.03 8.12
CA VAL A 218 -1.87 -1.08 7.97
C VAL A 218 -1.47 -2.07 6.87
N GLY A 219 -1.03 -1.57 5.72
CA GLY A 219 -0.55 -2.41 4.62
C GLY A 219 0.63 -3.29 5.02
N MET A 220 1.59 -2.76 5.79
CA MET A 220 2.69 -3.55 6.35
C MET A 220 2.18 -4.61 7.33
N ILE A 221 1.26 -4.30 8.23
CA ILE A 221 0.72 -5.29 9.18
C ILE A 221 0.06 -6.45 8.43
N VAL A 222 -0.78 -6.16 7.43
CA VAL A 222 -1.45 -7.18 6.62
C VAL A 222 -0.42 -8.02 5.84
N ALA A 223 0.54 -7.37 5.17
CA ALA A 223 1.60 -8.08 4.46
C ALA A 223 2.45 -8.95 5.40
N GLY A 224 2.74 -8.46 6.61
CA GLY A 224 3.50 -9.16 7.64
C GLY A 224 2.81 -10.42 8.12
N TYR A 225 1.51 -10.34 8.36
CA TYR A 225 0.70 -11.49 8.72
C TYR A 225 0.74 -12.57 7.62
N GLN A 226 0.62 -12.16 6.36
CA GLN A 226 0.67 -13.07 5.21
C GLN A 226 2.03 -13.77 5.12
N ILE A 227 3.14 -13.05 5.36
CA ILE A 227 4.49 -13.64 5.35
C ILE A 227 4.65 -14.69 6.45
N LEU A 228 4.13 -14.43 7.64
CA LEU A 228 4.20 -15.38 8.75
C LEU A 228 3.50 -16.70 8.41
N LEU A 229 2.32 -16.62 7.80
CA LEU A 229 1.54 -17.78 7.38
C LEU A 229 2.24 -18.64 6.31
N TYR A 230 2.96 -18.01 5.36
CA TYR A 230 3.62 -18.72 4.26
C TYR A 230 5.13 -18.95 4.46
N SER A 231 5.65 -18.68 5.66
CA SER A 231 7.10 -18.68 5.95
C SER A 231 7.80 -20.02 5.69
N GLY A 232 7.09 -21.14 5.82
CA GLY A 232 7.59 -22.51 5.55
C GLY A 232 7.62 -22.88 4.07
N VAL A 233 6.97 -22.11 3.20
CA VAL A 233 6.87 -22.37 1.75
C VAL A 233 7.87 -21.50 0.96
N LEU A 234 8.21 -20.33 1.47
CA LEU A 234 9.07 -19.34 0.78
C LEU A 234 10.56 -19.68 0.85
N ASN A 235 11.24 -19.50 -0.28
CA ASN A 235 12.69 -19.64 -0.40
C ASN A 235 13.45 -18.45 0.20
N LEU A 236 14.74 -18.61 0.51
CA LEU A 236 15.59 -17.55 1.10
C LEU A 236 15.59 -16.26 0.26
N TYR A 237 15.65 -16.38 -1.06
CA TYR A 237 15.62 -15.23 -1.99
C TYR A 237 14.29 -14.46 -1.93
N GLU A 238 13.17 -15.16 -1.81
CA GLU A 238 11.85 -14.54 -1.70
C GLU A 238 11.70 -13.81 -0.36
N LYS A 239 12.22 -14.40 0.72
CA LYS A 239 12.28 -13.78 2.04
C LYS A 239 13.06 -12.46 2.00
N ILE A 240 14.21 -12.42 1.33
CA ILE A 240 15.02 -11.20 1.17
C ILE A 240 14.25 -10.15 0.36
N SER A 241 13.63 -10.53 -0.76
CA SER A 241 12.90 -9.61 -1.63
C SER A 241 11.72 -8.97 -0.90
N ILE A 242 10.95 -9.76 -0.16
CA ILE A 242 9.82 -9.28 0.64
C ILE A 242 10.32 -8.40 1.80
N GLY A 243 11.41 -8.80 2.46
CA GLY A 243 12.04 -8.00 3.52
C GLY A 243 12.45 -6.61 3.05
N ALA A 244 12.95 -6.49 1.81
CA ALA A 244 13.30 -5.21 1.20
C ALA A 244 12.06 -4.31 0.98
N ILE A 245 10.93 -4.88 0.56
CA ILE A 245 9.65 -4.15 0.43
C ILE A 245 9.18 -3.65 1.81
N PHE A 246 9.31 -4.48 2.83
CA PHE A 246 8.97 -4.13 4.21
C PHE A 246 9.81 -2.96 4.74
N PHE A 247 11.12 -3.02 4.52
CA PHE A 247 12.04 -1.95 4.90
C PHE A 247 11.72 -0.64 4.18
N ALA A 248 11.38 -0.70 2.89
CA ALA A 248 10.94 0.46 2.13
C ALA A 248 9.66 1.08 2.71
N GLY A 249 8.71 0.25 3.16
CA GLY A 249 7.49 0.70 3.85
C GLY A 249 7.80 1.46 5.15
N ILE A 250 8.76 0.98 5.94
CA ILE A 250 9.23 1.68 7.15
C ILE A 250 9.84 3.03 6.79
N CYS A 251 10.72 3.09 5.77
CA CYS A 251 11.29 4.33 5.28
C CYS A 251 10.21 5.33 4.83
N PHE A 252 9.14 4.84 4.19
CA PHE A 252 8.02 5.68 3.76
C PHE A 252 7.23 6.26 4.96
N VAL A 253 6.97 5.47 6.00
CA VAL A 253 6.35 5.99 7.24
C VAL A 253 7.23 7.05 7.89
N VAL A 254 8.55 6.82 7.99
CA VAL A 254 9.51 7.80 8.52
C VAL A 254 9.53 9.08 7.67
N PHE A 255 9.45 8.94 6.35
CA PHE A 255 9.31 10.08 5.43
C PHE A 255 8.05 10.89 5.72
N CYS A 256 6.88 10.25 5.84
CA CYS A 256 5.62 10.91 6.17
C CYS A 256 5.68 11.66 7.51
N LEU A 257 6.23 11.03 8.55
CA LEU A 257 6.43 11.66 9.86
C LEU A 257 7.40 12.85 9.80
N MET A 258 8.43 12.77 8.97
CA MET A 258 9.37 13.86 8.76
C MET A 258 8.74 15.02 8.00
N VAL A 259 7.96 14.76 6.95
CA VAL A 259 7.18 15.79 6.23
C VAL A 259 6.22 16.48 7.19
N LEU A 260 5.49 15.72 8.01
CA LEU A 260 4.59 16.25 9.05
C LEU A 260 5.33 17.21 9.99
N ARG A 261 6.51 16.81 10.49
CA ARG A 261 7.34 17.67 11.34
C ARG A 261 7.76 18.96 10.64
N LEU A 262 8.11 18.92 9.35
CA LEU A 262 8.50 20.11 8.59
C LEU A 262 7.35 21.07 8.36
N ILE A 263 6.15 20.55 8.10
CA ILE A 263 4.92 21.33 7.93
C ILE A 263 4.60 22.13 9.20
N PHE A 264 4.66 21.48 10.37
CA PHE A 264 4.34 22.13 11.65
C PHE A 264 5.46 23.02 12.21
N ALA A 265 6.73 22.65 12.00
CA ALA A 265 7.85 23.47 12.46
C ALA A 265 7.98 24.81 11.71
N GLY A 266 7.38 24.93 10.52
CA GLY A 266 7.34 26.18 9.74
C GLY A 266 8.70 26.72 9.29
N ARG A 267 9.78 25.97 9.51
CA ARG A 267 11.16 26.32 9.13
C ARG A 267 11.81 25.13 8.46
N VAL A 268 12.25 25.31 7.22
CA VAL A 268 12.96 24.29 6.46
C VAL A 268 14.45 24.65 6.42
N THR A 269 15.29 23.79 7.00
CA THR A 269 16.76 23.99 6.99
C THR A 269 17.40 23.18 5.87
N LYS A 270 18.61 23.55 5.42
CA LYS A 270 19.38 22.74 4.46
C LYS A 270 19.60 21.29 4.94
N ARG A 271 19.77 21.09 6.26
CA ARG A 271 19.89 19.77 6.89
C ARG A 271 18.60 18.96 6.79
N SER A 272 17.43 19.61 6.84
CA SER A 272 16.14 18.95 6.64
C SER A 272 16.00 18.39 5.23
N TRP A 273 16.40 19.14 4.20
CA TRP A 273 16.39 18.66 2.81
C TRP A 273 17.33 17.49 2.59
N ALA A 274 18.55 17.53 3.17
CA ALA A 274 19.50 16.43 3.07
C ALA A 274 18.96 15.12 3.68
N LYS A 275 18.36 15.18 4.88
CA LYS A 275 17.74 14.02 5.52
C LYS A 275 16.58 13.45 4.69
N LEU A 276 15.75 14.32 4.12
CA LEU A 276 14.61 13.91 3.29
C LEU A 276 15.09 13.18 2.03
N GLY A 277 16.11 13.71 1.36
CA GLY A 277 16.71 13.10 0.18
C GLY A 277 17.29 11.71 0.46
N ILE A 278 17.96 11.52 1.61
CA ILE A 278 18.50 10.22 2.01
C ILE A 278 17.39 9.20 2.22
N ILE A 279 16.34 9.56 2.96
CA ILE A 279 15.21 8.65 3.23
C ILE A 279 14.54 8.21 1.92
N VAL A 280 14.32 9.16 1.00
CA VAL A 280 13.72 8.85 -0.31
C VAL A 280 14.64 7.96 -1.14
N ALA A 281 15.94 8.24 -1.21
CA ALA A 281 16.89 7.43 -1.96
C ALA A 281 16.98 5.99 -1.43
N VAL A 282 17.06 5.82 -0.11
CA VAL A 282 17.12 4.50 0.55
C VAL A 282 15.79 3.77 0.40
N GLY A 283 14.66 4.44 0.64
CA GLY A 283 13.34 3.84 0.53
C GLY A 283 13.02 3.41 -0.90
N LEU A 284 13.32 4.25 -1.89
CA LEU A 284 13.04 3.94 -3.30
C LEU A 284 13.95 2.83 -3.84
N SER A 285 15.25 2.86 -3.52
CA SER A 285 16.17 1.80 -3.97
C SER A 285 15.80 0.42 -3.39
N THR A 286 15.46 0.37 -2.10
CA THR A 286 15.02 -0.88 -1.45
C THR A 286 13.68 -1.36 -1.97
N PHE A 287 12.75 -0.45 -2.26
CA PHE A 287 11.48 -0.78 -2.91
C PHE A 287 11.67 -1.40 -4.29
N ILE A 288 12.47 -0.76 -5.15
CA ILE A 288 12.74 -1.24 -6.51
C ILE A 288 13.42 -2.61 -6.46
N ALA A 289 14.41 -2.79 -5.59
CA ALA A 289 15.09 -4.07 -5.42
C ALA A 289 14.11 -5.17 -4.98
N GLY A 290 13.27 -4.88 -3.99
CA GLY A 290 12.28 -5.82 -3.49
C GLY A 290 11.22 -6.22 -4.52
N VAL A 291 10.64 -5.24 -5.24
CA VAL A 291 9.64 -5.49 -6.30
C VAL A 291 10.25 -6.26 -7.46
N THR A 292 11.46 -5.91 -7.88
CA THR A 292 12.15 -6.60 -8.98
C THR A 292 12.48 -8.03 -8.59
N GLY A 293 12.98 -8.25 -7.38
CA GLY A 293 13.29 -9.60 -6.87
C GLY A 293 12.05 -10.47 -6.78
N TYR A 294 10.97 -9.94 -6.20
CA TYR A 294 9.70 -10.67 -6.10
C TYR A 294 9.09 -10.96 -7.48
N GLY A 295 9.12 -9.99 -8.39
CA GLY A 295 8.63 -10.17 -9.76
C GLY A 295 9.44 -11.19 -10.56
N MET A 296 10.75 -11.26 -10.35
CA MET A 296 11.62 -12.26 -10.97
C MET A 296 11.27 -13.67 -10.47
N SER A 297 11.09 -13.85 -9.16
CA SER A 297 10.63 -15.12 -8.59
C SER A 297 9.33 -15.58 -9.21
N PHE A 298 8.31 -14.72 -9.26
CA PHE A 298 7.00 -15.07 -9.82
C PHE A 298 7.08 -15.53 -11.28
N ARG A 299 7.91 -14.86 -12.10
CA ARG A 299 8.15 -15.26 -13.50
C ARG A 299 8.86 -16.60 -13.61
N LEU A 300 9.82 -16.87 -12.73
CA LEU A 300 10.52 -18.16 -12.71
C LEU A 300 9.56 -19.31 -12.39
N PHE A 301 8.68 -19.16 -11.39
CA PHE A 301 7.66 -20.18 -11.07
C PHE A 301 6.65 -20.37 -12.21
N GLY A 302 6.15 -19.28 -12.80
CA GLY A 302 5.21 -19.37 -13.92
C GLY A 302 5.82 -20.04 -15.17
N ASN A 303 7.12 -19.85 -15.41
CA ASN A 303 7.82 -20.53 -16.49
C ASN A 303 8.15 -22.00 -16.13
N TYR A 304 8.44 -22.29 -14.86
CA TYR A 304 8.73 -23.65 -14.39
C TYR A 304 7.58 -24.62 -14.69
N GLU A 305 6.35 -24.24 -14.37
CA GLU A 305 5.17 -25.08 -14.58
C GLU A 305 4.89 -25.33 -16.06
N LYS A 306 5.07 -24.31 -16.91
CA LYS A 306 4.86 -24.41 -18.37
C LYS A 306 5.90 -25.27 -19.09
N SER A 307 7.09 -25.44 -18.52
CA SER A 307 8.18 -26.18 -19.16
C SER A 307 8.21 -27.68 -18.82
N THR A 308 7.25 -28.18 -18.05
CA THR A 308 7.19 -29.60 -17.69
C THR A 308 6.50 -30.42 -18.79
N VAL A 309 7.22 -31.39 -19.35
CA VAL A 309 6.75 -32.30 -20.40
C VAL A 309 6.61 -33.72 -19.84
N THR A 310 5.58 -34.44 -20.26
CA THR A 310 5.36 -35.85 -19.92
C THR A 310 5.32 -36.68 -21.20
N THR A 311 6.18 -37.69 -21.29
CA THR A 311 6.32 -38.56 -22.47
C THR A 311 6.12 -40.02 -22.08
N LYS A 312 5.31 -40.76 -22.84
CA LYS A 312 5.13 -42.21 -22.64
C LYS A 312 6.39 -42.97 -23.05
N GLN A 313 6.77 -43.96 -22.25
CA GLN A 313 7.90 -44.86 -22.51
C GLN A 313 7.37 -46.27 -22.77
N ASP A 314 8.13 -47.07 -23.52
CA ASP A 314 7.80 -48.48 -23.72
C ASP A 314 7.93 -49.24 -22.38
N ALA A 315 6.84 -49.88 -21.97
CA ALA A 315 6.72 -50.64 -20.73
C ALA A 315 6.45 -52.13 -20.97
N SER A 316 6.60 -52.61 -22.22
CA SER A 316 6.33 -54.01 -22.58
C SER A 316 7.11 -55.00 -21.72
N LEU A 317 8.33 -54.62 -21.31
CA LEU A 317 9.21 -55.44 -20.49
C LEU A 317 8.78 -55.56 -19.02
N VAL A 318 7.87 -54.71 -18.53
CA VAL A 318 7.43 -54.68 -17.13
C VAL A 318 6.45 -55.83 -16.80
N LYS A 319 5.83 -56.45 -17.81
CA LYS A 319 4.82 -57.49 -17.62
C LYS A 319 5.41 -58.75 -16.97
N GLY A 320 4.89 -59.13 -15.81
CA GLY A 320 5.29 -60.35 -15.10
C GLY A 320 6.70 -60.29 -14.48
N VAL A 321 7.19 -59.09 -14.20
CA VAL A 321 8.40 -58.85 -13.40
C VAL A 321 8.07 -59.02 -11.92
N THR A 322 8.99 -59.60 -11.14
CA THR A 322 8.86 -59.71 -9.68
C THR A 322 9.95 -58.93 -8.93
N ASP A 323 11.03 -58.55 -9.60
CA ASP A 323 12.17 -57.91 -8.98
C ASP A 323 12.52 -56.61 -9.73
N LEU A 324 12.93 -55.58 -9.00
CA LEU A 324 13.32 -54.29 -9.58
C LEU A 324 14.70 -53.90 -9.09
N THR A 325 15.56 -53.47 -10.01
CA THR A 325 16.87 -52.88 -9.72
C THR A 325 16.98 -51.49 -10.32
N VAL A 326 17.32 -50.50 -9.50
CA VAL A 326 17.56 -49.12 -9.92
C VAL A 326 19.06 -48.84 -9.92
N ASN A 327 19.59 -48.58 -11.11
CA ASN A 327 21.00 -48.37 -11.36
C ASN A 327 21.23 -46.99 -11.96
N GLY A 328 21.39 -45.96 -11.12
CA GLY A 328 21.86 -44.65 -11.58
C GLY A 328 21.70 -43.55 -10.53
N LYS A 329 22.79 -42.84 -10.21
CA LYS A 329 22.83 -41.79 -9.16
C LYS A 329 21.80 -40.67 -9.32
N ASN A 330 21.35 -40.39 -10.54
CA ASN A 330 20.35 -39.36 -10.83
C ASN A 330 19.00 -39.94 -11.26
N THR A 331 18.78 -41.24 -11.04
CA THR A 331 17.49 -41.87 -11.34
C THR A 331 16.54 -41.57 -10.19
N ASN A 332 15.43 -40.90 -10.48
CA ASN A 332 14.27 -40.83 -9.59
C ASN A 332 13.14 -41.65 -10.22
N LEU A 333 12.90 -42.83 -9.65
CA LEU A 333 11.90 -43.79 -10.11
C LEU A 333 10.73 -43.83 -9.13
N ASN A 334 9.52 -43.67 -9.64
CA ASN A 334 8.28 -43.90 -8.91
C ASN A 334 7.58 -45.13 -9.46
N TYR A 335 7.60 -46.23 -8.72
CA TYR A 335 6.94 -47.48 -9.09
C TYR A 335 5.59 -47.60 -8.37
N ILE A 336 4.51 -47.76 -9.13
CA ILE A 336 3.15 -47.83 -8.62
C ILE A 336 2.56 -49.19 -8.98
N VAL A 337 2.21 -49.97 -7.96
CA VAL A 337 1.46 -51.22 -8.15
C VAL A 337 0.04 -50.86 -8.61
N ALA A 338 -0.31 -51.27 -9.82
CA ALA A 338 -1.61 -50.96 -10.42
C ALA A 338 -2.19 -52.18 -11.14
N PRO A 339 -3.48 -52.51 -10.92
CA PRO A 339 -4.15 -53.55 -11.70
C PRO A 339 -4.39 -53.06 -13.12
N GLY A 340 -3.68 -53.61 -14.10
CA GLY A 340 -3.83 -53.23 -15.51
C GLY A 340 -2.64 -53.57 -16.38
N GLU A 341 -2.65 -53.07 -17.61
CA GLU A 341 -1.49 -53.17 -18.51
C GLU A 341 -0.34 -52.28 -18.02
N PRO A 342 0.91 -52.76 -18.04
CA PRO A 342 2.04 -51.96 -17.62
C PRO A 342 2.23 -50.72 -18.50
N ARG A 343 2.55 -49.60 -17.88
CA ARG A 343 2.82 -48.33 -18.57
C ARG A 343 3.93 -47.57 -17.86
N ALA A 344 4.69 -46.79 -18.62
CA ALA A 344 5.76 -45.96 -18.08
C ALA A 344 5.65 -44.54 -18.63
N GLU A 345 5.85 -43.55 -17.76
CA GLU A 345 5.71 -42.13 -18.07
C GLU A 345 6.94 -41.38 -17.55
N LEU A 346 7.65 -40.71 -18.45
CA LEU A 346 8.79 -39.86 -18.12
C LEU A 346 8.32 -38.42 -18.01
N LYS A 347 8.42 -37.82 -16.82
CA LYS A 347 8.13 -36.41 -16.57
C LYS A 347 9.44 -35.64 -16.40
N TYR A 348 9.65 -34.59 -17.18
CA TYR A 348 10.87 -33.77 -17.08
C TYR A 348 10.65 -32.31 -17.47
N ASN A 349 11.52 -31.42 -16.99
CA ASN A 349 11.44 -29.99 -17.28
C ASN A 349 12.42 -29.56 -18.38
N THR A 350 11.90 -29.10 -19.53
CA THR A 350 12.70 -28.73 -20.70
C THR A 350 13.59 -27.50 -20.50
N SER A 351 13.28 -26.64 -19.52
CA SER A 351 14.15 -25.50 -19.18
C SER A 351 15.37 -25.91 -18.36
N LEU A 352 15.32 -27.08 -17.70
CA LEU A 352 16.32 -27.52 -16.74
C LEU A 352 17.09 -28.77 -17.20
N THR A 353 16.61 -29.46 -18.24
CA THR A 353 17.31 -30.56 -18.89
C THR A 353 17.80 -30.17 -20.28
N LYS A 354 19.03 -30.59 -20.62
CA LYS A 354 19.57 -30.45 -21.98
C LYS A 354 19.05 -31.61 -22.84
N GLY A 355 17.99 -31.34 -23.60
CA GLY A 355 17.33 -32.35 -24.43
C GLY A 355 16.41 -33.29 -23.64
N VAL A 356 16.04 -34.41 -24.28
CA VAL A 356 15.16 -35.44 -23.69
C VAL A 356 16.02 -36.40 -22.85
N PRO A 357 15.68 -36.63 -21.56
CA PRO A 357 16.38 -37.61 -20.75
C PRO A 357 16.35 -39.01 -21.37
N ARG A 358 17.45 -39.75 -21.26
CA ARG A 358 17.57 -41.12 -21.77
C ARG A 358 17.08 -42.08 -20.71
N VAL A 359 16.07 -42.87 -21.05
CA VAL A 359 15.51 -43.93 -20.21
C VAL A 359 15.96 -45.27 -20.76
N GLN A 360 16.61 -46.08 -19.93
CA GLN A 360 16.98 -47.45 -20.25
C GLN A 360 16.23 -48.39 -19.32
N ILE A 361 15.31 -49.16 -19.89
CA ILE A 361 14.58 -50.22 -19.20
C ILE A 361 15.02 -51.53 -19.84
N THR A 362 15.65 -52.40 -19.05
CA THR A 362 16.14 -53.70 -19.50
C THR A 362 15.60 -54.78 -18.57
N ARG A 363 15.42 -55.99 -19.09
CA ARG A 363 14.89 -57.12 -18.32
C ARG A 363 15.85 -58.29 -18.37
N ASN A 364 16.24 -58.77 -17.19
CA ASN A 364 17.06 -59.96 -17.01
C ASN A 364 16.24 -61.00 -16.23
N GLY A 365 15.58 -61.91 -16.94
CA GLY A 365 14.67 -62.88 -16.32
C GLY A 365 13.48 -62.19 -15.67
N ASN A 366 13.34 -62.30 -14.35
CA ASN A 366 12.28 -61.64 -13.59
C ASN A 366 12.66 -60.27 -13.03
N ASN A 367 13.93 -59.87 -13.19
CA ASN A 367 14.44 -58.60 -12.69
C ASN A 367 14.40 -57.52 -13.77
N LEU A 368 13.74 -56.40 -13.45
CA LEU A 368 13.70 -55.20 -14.28
C LEU A 368 14.80 -54.25 -13.82
N ASN A 369 15.70 -53.89 -14.72
CA ASN A 369 16.75 -52.93 -14.46
C ASN A 369 16.42 -51.59 -15.13
N VAL A 370 16.39 -50.53 -14.31
CA VAL A 370 16.00 -49.19 -14.71
C VAL A 370 17.13 -48.20 -14.45
N ASN A 371 17.48 -47.43 -15.47
CA ASN A 371 18.43 -46.32 -15.39
C ASN A 371 17.89 -45.10 -16.15
N VAL A 372 17.90 -43.94 -15.50
CA VAL A 372 17.53 -42.66 -16.11
C VAL A 372 18.72 -41.73 -16.07
N SER A 373 19.14 -41.26 -17.25
CA SER A 373 20.23 -40.31 -17.41
C SER A 373 19.72 -39.01 -18.04
N ALA A 374 19.91 -37.90 -17.34
CA ALA A 374 19.56 -36.55 -17.79
C ALA A 374 20.78 -35.63 -17.72
N GLU A 375 21.05 -34.91 -18.81
CA GLU A 375 22.04 -33.83 -18.82
C GLU A 375 21.40 -32.54 -18.28
N LYS A 376 22.10 -31.85 -17.39
CA LYS A 376 21.62 -30.59 -16.79
C LYS A 376 21.80 -29.43 -17.78
N SER A 377 20.83 -28.51 -17.81
CA SER A 377 20.90 -27.25 -18.56
C SER A 377 21.95 -26.30 -17.95
N GLU A 378 22.55 -25.43 -18.77
CA GLU A 378 23.49 -24.38 -18.34
C GLU A 378 22.85 -23.37 -17.38
N MET A 379 21.51 -23.31 -17.34
CA MET A 379 20.74 -22.46 -16.43
C MET A 379 20.80 -22.90 -14.96
N CYS A 380 21.35 -24.08 -14.66
CA CYS A 380 21.53 -24.62 -13.31
C CYS A 380 22.76 -24.02 -12.61
N PHE A 381 22.63 -22.86 -11.96
CA PHE A 381 23.69 -22.29 -11.11
C PHE A 381 23.70 -22.94 -9.71
N GLY A 382 24.56 -23.94 -9.50
CA GLY A 382 24.90 -24.49 -8.18
C GLY A 382 23.93 -25.52 -7.59
N TYR A 383 22.61 -25.31 -7.71
CA TYR A 383 21.59 -26.29 -7.27
C TYR A 383 20.52 -26.43 -8.34
N CYS A 384 20.26 -27.66 -8.76
CA CYS A 384 19.11 -27.97 -9.61
C CYS A 384 18.28 -29.03 -8.90
N PRO A 385 16.98 -28.76 -8.62
CA PRO A 385 16.09 -29.74 -8.00
C PRO A 385 16.02 -31.02 -8.85
N GLU A 386 15.50 -32.13 -8.34
CA GLU A 386 15.30 -33.31 -9.18
C GLU A 386 14.28 -33.01 -10.29
N GLN A 387 14.73 -33.10 -11.55
CA GLN A 387 14.00 -32.59 -12.72
C GLN A 387 13.41 -33.67 -13.62
N THR A 388 13.62 -34.94 -13.27
CA THR A 388 13.26 -36.06 -14.13
C THR A 388 12.77 -37.19 -13.27
N THR A 389 11.49 -37.49 -13.37
CA THR A 389 10.86 -38.59 -12.65
C THR A 389 10.33 -39.57 -13.68
N LEU A 390 10.79 -40.81 -13.60
CA LEU A 390 10.18 -41.90 -14.35
C LEU A 390 9.12 -42.54 -13.46
N THR A 391 7.87 -42.57 -13.90
CA THR A 391 6.79 -43.27 -13.21
C THR A 391 6.48 -44.56 -13.95
N VAL A 392 6.57 -45.70 -13.28
CA VAL A 392 6.27 -47.02 -13.83
C VAL A 392 5.07 -47.60 -13.11
N TYR A 393 4.07 -48.03 -13.87
CA TYR A 393 2.90 -48.74 -13.37
C TYR A 393 3.05 -50.20 -13.75
N GLY A 394 2.96 -51.10 -12.77
CA GLY A 394 3.21 -52.52 -13.00
C GLY A 394 2.64 -53.44 -11.91
N PRO A 395 2.94 -54.74 -11.99
CA PRO A 395 2.51 -55.73 -11.01
C PRO A 395 3.20 -55.55 -9.65
N GLU A 396 2.73 -56.28 -8.65
CA GLU A 396 3.37 -56.35 -7.33
C GLU A 396 4.77 -56.98 -7.43
N LEU A 397 5.73 -56.39 -6.72
CA LEU A 397 7.13 -56.82 -6.70
C LEU A 397 7.47 -57.48 -5.35
N HIS A 398 8.31 -58.50 -5.38
CA HIS A 398 8.80 -59.20 -4.20
C HIS A 398 10.16 -58.66 -3.72
N SER A 399 11.00 -58.15 -4.64
CA SER A 399 12.32 -57.60 -4.29
C SER A 399 12.57 -56.26 -4.98
N LEU A 400 13.08 -55.31 -4.21
CA LEU A 400 13.48 -53.97 -4.65
C LEU A 400 14.94 -53.74 -4.28
N THR A 401 15.76 -53.43 -5.27
CA THR A 401 17.17 -53.10 -5.08
C THR A 401 17.46 -51.72 -5.65
N ALA A 402 17.86 -50.78 -4.80
CA ALA A 402 18.39 -49.49 -5.22
C ALA A 402 19.92 -49.52 -5.03
N GLU A 403 20.67 -49.68 -6.12
CA GLU A 403 22.12 -49.59 -6.09
C GLU A 403 22.57 -48.12 -6.09
N SER A 404 21.79 -47.20 -6.70
CA SER A 404 21.98 -45.75 -6.59
C SER A 404 20.73 -45.00 -7.04
N GLY A 405 20.58 -43.73 -6.63
CA GLY A 405 19.41 -42.91 -6.97
C GLY A 405 18.27 -43.05 -5.96
N SER A 406 17.09 -42.55 -6.33
CA SER A 406 15.88 -42.56 -5.50
C SER A 406 14.80 -43.46 -6.10
N LEU A 407 14.20 -44.31 -5.26
CA LEU A 407 13.11 -45.22 -5.60
C LEU A 407 11.95 -44.99 -4.64
N VAL A 408 10.81 -44.57 -5.18
CA VAL A 408 9.53 -44.57 -4.47
C VAL A 408 8.73 -45.79 -4.92
N TYR A 409 8.36 -46.67 -3.99
CA TYR A 409 7.50 -47.83 -4.27
C TYR A 409 6.16 -47.67 -3.57
N ARG A 410 5.08 -47.66 -4.36
CA ARG A 410 3.70 -47.50 -3.90
C ARG A 410 2.94 -48.81 -4.07
N THR A 411 2.53 -49.40 -2.96
CA THR A 411 1.75 -50.65 -2.96
C THR A 411 0.37 -50.46 -2.32
N LEU A 412 -0.59 -51.26 -2.76
CA LEU A 412 -1.90 -51.33 -2.11
C LEU A 412 -1.85 -52.15 -0.81
N GLY A 413 -0.85 -53.01 -0.64
CA GLY A 413 -0.69 -53.99 0.44
C GLY A 413 -0.07 -55.28 -0.13
N GLN A 414 0.77 -55.97 0.64
CA GLN A 414 1.46 -57.18 0.19
C GLN A 414 1.89 -58.07 1.36
N LYS A 415 2.07 -59.36 1.09
CA LYS A 415 2.48 -60.32 2.13
C LYS A 415 3.95 -60.17 2.52
N ALA A 416 4.84 -60.14 1.54
CA ALA A 416 6.28 -60.08 1.79
C ALA A 416 6.95 -59.12 0.81
N LEU A 417 7.92 -58.35 1.31
CA LEU A 417 8.75 -57.48 0.48
C LEU A 417 10.19 -57.46 0.98
N ASN A 418 11.12 -57.57 0.05
CA ASN A 418 12.54 -57.40 0.31
C ASN A 418 13.02 -56.07 -0.29
N ILE A 419 13.69 -55.24 0.51
CA ILE A 419 14.28 -53.98 0.10
C ILE A 419 15.78 -54.03 0.37
N THR A 420 16.58 -53.69 -0.63
CA THR A 420 18.02 -53.49 -0.50
C THR A 420 18.38 -52.11 -1.04
N ALA A 421 18.97 -51.26 -0.21
CA ALA A 421 19.42 -49.92 -0.58
C ALA A 421 20.92 -49.80 -0.32
N LYS A 422 21.68 -49.32 -1.32
CA LYS A 422 23.15 -49.18 -1.28
C LYS A 422 23.63 -47.82 -1.77
N ASP A 423 24.90 -47.50 -1.52
CA ASP A 423 25.65 -46.38 -2.13
C ASP A 423 24.89 -45.04 -2.20
N GLN A 424 24.43 -44.54 -1.05
CA GLN A 424 23.68 -43.28 -0.91
C GLN A 424 22.35 -43.25 -1.69
N SER A 425 21.80 -44.40 -2.05
CA SER A 425 20.44 -44.47 -2.58
C SER A 425 19.39 -44.16 -1.52
N GLU A 426 18.20 -43.79 -1.99
CA GLU A 426 17.02 -43.60 -1.17
C GLU A 426 15.89 -44.53 -1.64
N VAL A 427 15.29 -45.27 -0.70
CA VAL A 427 14.08 -46.06 -0.95
C VAL A 427 12.97 -45.57 -0.05
N LEU A 428 11.90 -45.05 -0.65
CA LEU A 428 10.66 -44.65 0.02
C LEU A 428 9.56 -45.66 -0.27
N LEU A 429 8.98 -46.21 0.78
CA LEU A 429 7.85 -47.12 0.74
C LEU A 429 6.59 -46.39 1.18
N GLU A 430 5.61 -46.30 0.29
CA GLU A 430 4.28 -45.77 0.56
C GLU A 430 3.25 -46.90 0.40
N GLY A 431 2.32 -47.02 1.35
CA GLY A 431 1.35 -48.12 1.32
C GLY A 431 0.00 -47.75 1.94
N SER A 432 -1.09 -48.05 1.22
CA SER A 432 -2.45 -47.80 1.72
C SER A 432 -2.94 -48.87 2.70
N GLN A 433 -2.50 -50.13 2.54
CA GLN A 433 -2.81 -51.22 3.47
C GLN A 433 -1.52 -51.79 4.09
N VAL A 434 -1.71 -52.76 4.99
CA VAL A 434 -0.63 -53.36 5.78
C VAL A 434 0.25 -54.26 4.91
N ILE A 435 1.56 -54.12 5.08
CA ILE A 435 2.57 -55.07 4.59
C ILE A 435 2.84 -56.06 5.72
N GLU A 436 2.69 -57.37 5.50
CA GLU A 436 2.84 -58.34 6.59
C GLU A 436 4.30 -58.48 7.03
N ASP A 437 5.19 -58.81 6.10
CA ASP A 437 6.61 -59.02 6.36
C ASP A 437 7.48 -58.14 5.46
N LEU A 438 8.38 -57.36 6.05
CA LEU A 438 9.34 -56.52 5.35
C LEU A 438 10.76 -56.87 5.79
N VAL A 439 11.60 -57.26 4.83
CA VAL A 439 13.05 -57.40 5.04
C VAL A 439 13.74 -56.21 4.39
N ALA A 440 14.39 -55.36 5.18
CA ALA A 440 15.08 -54.18 4.70
C ALA A 440 16.57 -54.26 5.01
N LYS A 441 17.39 -54.04 3.98
CA LYS A 441 18.85 -53.95 4.08
C LYS A 441 19.32 -52.57 3.62
N ALA A 442 20.03 -51.85 4.47
CA ALA A 442 20.59 -50.53 4.15
C ALA A 442 22.12 -50.54 4.32
N GLU A 443 22.83 -50.23 3.25
CA GLU A 443 24.29 -50.14 3.21
C GLU A 443 24.66 -48.72 2.75
N SER A 444 25.00 -47.85 3.69
CA SER A 444 25.29 -46.43 3.45
C SER A 444 24.17 -45.73 2.67
N ALA A 445 22.92 -46.06 2.99
CA ALA A 445 21.73 -45.66 2.23
C ALA A 445 20.58 -45.18 3.13
N PHE A 446 19.55 -44.63 2.49
CA PHE A 446 18.36 -44.08 3.14
C PHE A 446 17.16 -44.99 2.87
N VAL A 447 16.50 -45.48 3.91
CA VAL A 447 15.26 -46.28 3.77
C VAL A 447 14.16 -45.63 4.59
N ARG A 448 13.03 -45.33 3.96
CA ARG A 448 11.90 -44.67 4.60
C ARG A 448 10.61 -45.43 4.36
N THR A 449 9.92 -45.79 5.43
CA THR A 449 8.60 -46.44 5.41
C THR A 449 7.59 -45.67 6.27
N SER A 450 7.86 -44.39 6.56
CA SER A 450 7.00 -43.54 7.41
C SER A 450 5.56 -43.43 6.91
N GLU A 451 5.34 -43.68 5.62
CA GLU A 451 4.06 -43.57 4.92
C GLU A 451 3.42 -44.94 4.63
N ALA A 452 3.92 -46.00 5.28
CA ALA A 452 3.39 -47.36 5.16
C ALA A 452 3.17 -47.99 6.54
N ASN A 453 2.17 -48.87 6.65
CA ASN A 453 1.92 -49.68 7.83
C ASN A 453 2.53 -51.07 7.63
N VAL A 454 3.41 -51.51 8.54
CA VAL A 454 4.12 -52.80 8.38
C VAL A 454 4.00 -53.66 9.63
N LYS A 455 3.59 -54.92 9.53
CA LYS A 455 3.37 -55.77 10.71
C LYS A 455 4.69 -56.26 11.30
N ASN A 456 5.58 -56.83 10.49
CA ASN A 456 6.89 -57.30 10.91
C ASN A 456 7.98 -56.68 10.04
N VAL A 457 9.02 -56.12 10.68
CA VAL A 457 10.19 -55.57 9.99
C VAL A 457 11.45 -56.27 10.49
N GLU A 458 12.19 -56.87 9.58
CA GLU A 458 13.56 -57.32 9.78
C GLU A 458 14.50 -56.32 9.09
N LEU A 459 15.30 -55.61 9.88
CA LEU A 459 16.14 -54.52 9.42
C LEU A 459 17.61 -54.84 9.68
N THR A 460 18.42 -54.81 8.63
CA THR A 460 19.89 -54.85 8.74
C THR A 460 20.44 -53.55 8.16
N ALA A 461 21.21 -52.80 8.94
CA ALA A 461 21.73 -51.51 8.50
C ALA A 461 23.18 -51.31 8.98
N ASP A 462 24.00 -50.65 8.16
CA ASP A 462 25.38 -50.28 8.53
C ASP A 462 25.46 -48.92 9.26
N ASN A 463 26.67 -48.53 9.67
CA ASN A 463 26.91 -47.34 10.48
C ASN A 463 26.95 -46.02 9.69
N GLN A 464 26.46 -46.00 8.45
CA GLN A 464 26.26 -44.77 7.66
C GLN A 464 24.84 -44.66 7.08
N SER A 465 23.99 -45.65 7.36
CA SER A 465 22.61 -45.67 6.90
C SER A 465 21.69 -44.84 7.78
N ARG A 466 20.61 -44.34 7.19
CA ARG A 466 19.50 -43.72 7.93
C ARG A 466 18.20 -44.40 7.56
N VAL A 467 17.45 -44.80 8.59
CA VAL A 467 16.20 -45.52 8.43
C VAL A 467 15.08 -44.80 9.19
N SER A 468 13.96 -44.59 8.53
CA SER A 468 12.77 -43.99 9.15
C SER A 468 11.56 -44.87 8.93
N LEU A 469 11.08 -45.49 10.00
CA LEU A 469 9.97 -46.43 9.97
C LEU A 469 8.68 -45.76 10.48
N GLY A 470 7.58 -46.07 9.81
CA GLY A 470 6.25 -45.60 10.19
C GLY A 470 5.66 -46.37 11.37
N LYS A 471 4.38 -46.72 11.24
CA LYS A 471 3.69 -47.55 12.23
C LYS A 471 3.98 -49.02 11.95
N ILE A 472 4.65 -49.66 12.89
CA ILE A 472 5.06 -51.05 12.80
C ILE A 472 4.52 -51.90 13.94
N GLY A 473 4.34 -53.20 13.73
CA GLY A 473 4.00 -54.15 14.79
C GLY A 473 5.25 -54.55 15.57
N ARG A 474 6.14 -55.31 14.92
CA ARG A 474 7.40 -55.81 15.48
C ARG A 474 8.59 -55.34 14.64
N LEU A 475 9.63 -54.84 15.30
CA LEU A 475 10.94 -54.55 14.70
C LEU A 475 11.99 -55.54 15.21
N ASN A 476 12.74 -56.14 14.30
CA ASN A 476 13.99 -56.83 14.59
C ASN A 476 15.13 -56.13 13.87
N LEU A 477 15.92 -55.36 14.61
CA LEU A 477 17.04 -54.56 14.10
C LEU A 477 18.36 -55.26 14.40
N THR A 478 19.12 -55.56 13.35
CA THR A 478 20.52 -55.96 13.40
C THR A 478 21.39 -54.73 13.14
N ALA A 479 21.87 -54.13 14.23
CA ALA A 479 22.72 -52.94 14.22
C ALA A 479 24.21 -53.32 14.23
N PRO A 480 25.09 -52.48 13.65
CA PRO A 480 26.51 -52.77 13.53
C PRO A 480 27.18 -52.77 14.91
N THR A 481 28.01 -53.78 15.18
CA THR A 481 28.75 -53.93 16.45
C THR A 481 30.09 -53.20 16.45
N THR A 482 30.63 -52.87 15.28
CA THR A 482 31.89 -52.12 15.10
C THR A 482 31.60 -50.77 14.44
N CYS A 483 31.95 -49.66 15.09
CA CYS A 483 31.75 -48.32 14.51
C CYS A 483 32.98 -47.94 13.67
N ALA A 484 32.79 -47.61 12.39
CA ALA A 484 33.79 -46.87 11.63
C ALA A 484 33.78 -45.38 12.03
N ASN A 485 34.89 -44.68 11.87
CA ASN A 485 35.08 -43.27 12.27
C ASN A 485 34.17 -42.26 11.51
N SER A 486 33.36 -42.70 10.55
CA SER A 486 32.72 -41.86 9.53
C SER A 486 31.18 -41.88 9.52
N GLY A 487 30.51 -42.15 10.65
CA GLY A 487 29.05 -42.02 10.75
C GLY A 487 28.43 -42.77 11.91
N LYS A 488 27.11 -42.57 12.09
CA LYS A 488 26.27 -43.38 12.97
C LYS A 488 25.05 -43.85 12.19
N LEU A 489 24.61 -45.08 12.46
CA LEU A 489 23.31 -45.57 12.03
C LEU A 489 22.21 -44.70 12.69
N ASP A 490 21.34 -44.09 11.91
CA ASP A 490 20.26 -43.25 12.45
C ASP A 490 18.90 -43.91 12.18
N VAL A 491 18.26 -44.45 13.20
CA VAL A 491 16.97 -45.14 13.09
C VAL A 491 15.91 -44.36 13.84
N SER A 492 14.84 -43.99 13.14
CA SER A 492 13.65 -43.39 13.72
C SER A 492 12.45 -44.29 13.50
N VAL A 493 11.62 -44.47 14.52
CA VAL A 493 10.40 -45.30 14.45
C VAL A 493 9.23 -44.51 15.01
N ALA A 494 8.17 -44.36 14.23
CA ALA A 494 6.99 -43.59 14.65
C ALA A 494 6.13 -44.34 15.68
N ALA A 495 5.89 -45.64 15.50
CA ALA A 495 5.20 -46.46 16.49
C ALA A 495 5.57 -47.93 16.32
N ALA A 496 5.86 -48.64 17.41
CA ALA A 496 6.11 -50.09 17.41
C ALA A 496 5.55 -50.74 18.67
N GLN A 497 4.98 -51.95 18.57
CA GLN A 497 4.55 -52.70 19.75
C GLN A 497 5.76 -53.38 20.42
N THR A 498 6.64 -53.98 19.62
CA THR A 498 7.82 -54.68 20.11
C THR A 498 9.03 -54.30 19.28
N ILE A 499 10.13 -53.96 19.95
CA ILE A 499 11.41 -53.63 19.32
C ILE A 499 12.48 -54.57 19.88
N LEU A 500 13.16 -55.27 18.99
CA LEU A 500 14.34 -56.08 19.27
C LEU A 500 15.54 -55.44 18.59
N ILE A 501 16.60 -55.18 19.33
CA ILE A 501 17.87 -54.66 18.81
C ILE A 501 18.94 -55.68 19.15
N ASN A 502 19.62 -56.22 18.13
CA ASN A 502 20.64 -57.26 18.28
C ASN A 502 20.19 -58.43 19.16
N GLY A 503 18.92 -58.84 19.03
CA GLY A 503 18.32 -59.94 19.78
C GLY A 503 17.79 -59.60 21.18
N ALA A 504 17.98 -58.38 21.69
CA ALA A 504 17.49 -57.95 23.00
C ALA A 504 16.24 -57.05 22.88
N GLU A 505 15.26 -57.23 23.77
CA GLU A 505 14.05 -56.40 23.82
C GLU A 505 14.37 -54.99 24.31
N TRP A 506 13.89 -53.97 23.59
CA TRP A 506 14.13 -52.57 23.90
C TRP A 506 12.84 -51.84 24.29
N LYS A 507 12.88 -51.12 25.42
CA LYS A 507 11.70 -50.44 26.03
C LYS A 507 11.88 -48.94 26.25
N GLY A 508 12.97 -48.34 25.74
CA GLY A 508 13.27 -46.91 25.91
C GLY A 508 12.52 -45.99 24.94
N GLU A 509 12.77 -44.68 25.04
CA GLU A 509 12.34 -43.67 24.06
C GLU A 509 13.44 -43.30 23.06
N SER A 510 14.69 -43.30 23.51
CA SER A 510 15.85 -43.11 22.65
C SER A 510 17.06 -43.89 23.16
N GLN A 511 17.95 -44.26 22.25
CA GLN A 511 19.22 -44.88 22.55
C GLN A 511 20.28 -44.29 21.64
N ASN A 512 21.19 -43.51 22.22
CA ASN A 512 22.33 -42.96 21.51
C ASN A 512 23.60 -43.72 21.93
N THR A 513 24.18 -44.43 20.99
CA THR A 513 25.44 -45.18 21.14
C THR A 513 26.50 -44.59 20.20
N PRO A 514 27.77 -44.97 20.34
CA PRO A 514 28.80 -44.57 19.38
C PRO A 514 28.50 -45.01 17.93
N CYS A 515 27.83 -46.15 17.73
CA CYS A 515 27.56 -46.70 16.39
C CYS A 515 26.15 -46.37 15.86
N MET A 516 25.20 -46.05 16.74
CA MET A 516 23.77 -45.95 16.39
C MET A 516 23.06 -44.90 17.24
N ASN A 517 22.25 -44.07 16.59
CA ASN A 517 21.21 -43.26 17.19
C ASN A 517 19.86 -43.91 16.88
N PHE A 518 19.11 -44.28 17.91
CA PHE A 518 17.77 -44.83 17.78
C PHE A 518 16.78 -43.92 18.50
N VAL A 519 15.70 -43.53 17.83
CA VAL A 519 14.65 -42.68 18.40
C VAL A 519 13.29 -43.27 18.09
N ARG A 520 12.50 -43.50 19.14
CA ARG A 520 11.07 -43.78 19.02
C ARG A 520 10.33 -42.46 19.15
N LYS A 521 9.71 -41.98 18.06
CA LYS A 521 8.88 -40.77 18.12
C LYS A 521 7.60 -41.10 18.88
N SER A 522 7.26 -40.31 19.89
CA SER A 522 5.91 -40.36 20.48
C SER A 522 4.91 -39.80 19.46
N SER A 523 3.70 -40.35 19.44
CA SER A 523 2.62 -40.01 18.50
C SER A 523 2.13 -38.54 18.56
N ASP A 524 2.73 -37.69 19.39
CA ASP A 524 2.20 -36.38 19.79
C ASP A 524 3.07 -35.17 19.38
N ASN A 525 3.86 -35.22 18.30
CA ASN A 525 4.55 -34.03 17.77
C ASN A 525 4.60 -33.97 16.24
#